data_AF-A0A497DDJ8-F1
#
_entry.id   AF-A0A497DDJ8-F1
#
_cell.length_a   1.000
_cell.length_b   1.000
_cell.length_c   1.000
_cell.angle_alpha   90.00
_cell.angle_beta   90.00
_cell.angle_gamma   90.00
#
_symmetry.space_group_name_H-M   'P 1'
#
loop_
_entity.id
_entity.type
_entity.pdbx_description
1 polymer ?
#
loop_
_entity_poly.entity_id
_entity_poly.type
_entity_poly.pdbx_seq_one_letter_code
_entity_poly.pdbx_strand_id
1 'polypeptide(L)'
;DYFDLIVSNPPFHFEFETNIEISLNLFKEASRCLKSTGLFQMVANRHLNYKTHLVKLFSKVNVVAGDDKFIVYACSEPLRVA
;
A
#
# COMPACT_ATOMS: atom_id res chain seq x y z
N ASP A 1 1.52 -20.33 -2.87
CA ASP A 1 1.87 -19.84 -1.53
C ASP A 1 1.44 -18.40 -1.35
N TYR A 2 1.02 -18.03 -0.12
CA TYR A 2 0.58 -16.69 0.25
C TYR A 2 1.46 -16.16 1.40
N PHE A 3 1.65 -14.84 1.45
CA PHE A 3 2.46 -14.19 2.49
C PHE A 3 1.62 -13.80 3.72
N ASP A 4 2.24 -13.88 4.89
CA ASP A 4 1.68 -13.33 6.15
C ASP A 4 1.91 -11.81 6.27
N LEU A 5 3.03 -11.33 5.75
CA LEU A 5 3.44 -9.92 5.82
C LEU A 5 4.14 -9.51 4.52
N ILE A 6 3.75 -8.36 3.98
CA ILE A 6 4.46 -7.67 2.90
C ILE A 6 4.81 -6.27 3.41
N VAL A 7 6.08 -5.88 3.29
CA VAL A 7 6.56 -4.54 3.67
C VAL A 7 7.17 -3.85 2.46
N SER A 8 6.88 -2.56 2.25
CA SER A 8 7.45 -1.81 1.13
C SER A 8 7.69 -0.33 1.41
N ASN A 9 8.65 0.25 0.69
CA ASN A 9 8.83 1.68 0.48
C ASN A 9 8.77 1.93 -1.04
N PRO A 10 7.57 2.15 -1.61
CA PRO A 10 7.38 2.18 -3.05
C PRO A 10 8.08 3.38 -3.73
N PRO A 11 8.59 3.23 -4.96
CA PRO A 11 9.12 4.36 -5.71
C PRO A 11 8.00 5.33 -6.09
N PHE A 12 8.28 6.63 -6.05
CA PHE A 12 7.30 7.68 -6.36
C PHE A 12 7.82 8.80 -7.27
N HIS A 13 9.10 8.73 -7.67
CA HIS A 13 9.71 9.62 -8.65
C HIS A 13 10.28 8.82 -9.81
N PHE A 14 9.95 9.22 -11.03
CA PHE A 14 10.65 8.80 -12.24
C PHE A 14 11.19 10.06 -12.93
N GLU A 15 12.51 10.23 -12.87
CA GLU A 15 13.26 11.40 -13.35
C GLU A 15 12.80 12.75 -12.74
N PHE A 16 11.69 13.32 -13.22
CA PHE A 16 11.11 14.60 -12.76
C PHE A 16 9.59 14.55 -12.55
N GLU A 17 8.93 13.43 -12.86
CA GLU A 17 7.48 13.28 -12.75
C GLU A 17 7.09 12.32 -11.62
N THR A 18 5.98 12.64 -10.96
CA THR A 18 5.38 11.76 -9.96
C THR A 18 4.57 10.69 -10.69
N ASN A 19 5.19 9.54 -10.97
CA ASN A 19 4.50 8.38 -11.52
C ASN A 19 4.11 7.42 -10.40
N ILE A 20 2.83 7.39 -10.06
CA ILE A 20 2.28 6.48 -9.04
C ILE A 20 1.89 5.11 -9.59
N GLU A 21 1.88 4.91 -10.90
CA GLU A 21 1.35 3.68 -11.53
C GLU A 21 2.09 2.42 -11.06
N ILE A 22 3.41 2.50 -10.92
CA ILE A 22 4.24 1.41 -10.40
C ILE A 22 3.82 1.06 -8.96
N SER A 23 3.61 2.08 -8.12
CA SER A 23 3.11 1.90 -6.76
C SER A 23 1.70 1.30 -6.73
N LEU A 24 0.81 1.74 -7.62
CA LEU A 24 -0.55 1.20 -7.70
C LEU A 24 -0.56 -0.28 -8.13
N ASN A 25 0.31 -0.66 -9.06
CA ASN A 25 0.44 -2.05 -9.48
C ASN A 25 1.04 -2.91 -8.36
N LEU A 26 2.03 -2.39 -7.62
CA LEU A 26 2.53 -3.03 -6.41
C LEU A 26 1.41 -3.28 -5.38
N PHE A 27 0.50 -2.32 -5.16
CA PHE A 27 -0.58 -2.50 -4.19
C PHE A 27 -1.56 -3.62 -4.60
N LYS A 28 -1.87 -3.72 -5.89
CA LYS A 28 -2.71 -4.80 -6.44
C LYS A 28 -2.05 -6.15 -6.21
N GLU A 29 -0.77 -6.28 -6.52
CA GLU A 29 -0.03 -7.53 -6.33
C GLU A 29 0.15 -7.87 -4.85
N ALA A 30 0.35 -6.89 -3.98
CA ALA A 30 0.41 -7.10 -2.53
C ALA A 30 -0.94 -7.65 -2.01
N SER A 31 -2.06 -7.06 -2.40
CA SER A 31 -3.40 -7.57 -2.03
C SER A 31 -3.62 -9.00 -2.53
N ARG A 32 -3.23 -9.30 -3.78
CA ARG A 32 -3.35 -10.64 -4.39
C ARG A 32 -2.50 -11.70 -3.69
N CYS A 33 -1.30 -11.35 -3.25
CA CYS A 33 -0.33 -12.30 -2.69
C CYS A 33 -0.48 -12.52 -1.17
N LEU A 34 -1.30 -11.73 -0.47
CA LEU A 34 -1.51 -11.87 0.96
C LEU A 34 -2.52 -12.96 1.33
N LYS A 35 -2.28 -13.61 2.48
CA LYS A 35 -3.33 -14.36 3.19
C LYS A 35 -4.48 -13.42 3.57
N SER A 36 -5.67 -13.98 3.80
CA SER A 36 -6.82 -13.18 4.28
C SER A 36 -6.57 -12.50 5.62
N THR A 37 -5.70 -13.10 6.46
CA THR A 37 -5.23 -12.57 7.74
C THR A 37 -3.90 -11.83 7.64
N GLY A 38 -3.36 -11.67 6.43
CA GLY A 38 -2.06 -11.06 6.20
C GLY A 38 -2.09 -9.53 6.29
N LEU A 39 -0.90 -8.94 6.43
CA LEU A 39 -0.70 -7.50 6.56
C LEU A 39 0.17 -6.96 5.42
N PHE A 40 -0.27 -5.88 4.78
CA PHE A 40 0.58 -5.05 3.93
C PHE A 40 0.93 -3.77 4.68
N GLN A 41 2.21 -3.51 4.92
CA GLN A 41 2.68 -2.29 5.55
C GLN A 41 3.57 -1.50 4.60
N MET A 42 3.34 -0.20 4.47
CA MET A 42 4.21 0.62 3.65
C MET A 42 4.39 2.03 4.17
N VAL A 43 5.56 2.60 3.89
CA VAL A 43 5.83 4.02 4.04
C VAL A 43 5.64 4.73 2.69
N ALA A 44 5.14 5.95 2.71
CA ALA A 44 5.02 6.81 1.52
C ALA A 44 5.12 8.29 1.90
N ASN A 45 5.39 9.16 0.93
CA ASN A 45 5.27 10.60 1.15
C ASN A 45 3.80 11.00 1.31
N ARG A 46 3.53 11.90 2.27
CA ARG A 46 2.18 12.33 2.64
C ARG A 46 1.40 12.94 1.47
N HIS A 47 2.07 13.69 0.61
CA HIS A 47 1.45 14.38 -0.54
C HIS A 47 0.93 13.42 -1.63
N LEU A 48 1.37 12.15 -1.65
CA LEU A 48 0.94 11.16 -2.65
C LEU A 48 -0.49 10.65 -2.39
N ASN A 49 -1.01 10.83 -1.18
CA ASN A 49 -2.39 10.49 -0.81
C ASN A 49 -2.83 9.05 -1.20
N TYR A 50 -1.98 8.05 -0.97
CA TYR A 50 -2.27 6.66 -1.37
C TYR A 50 -3.48 6.00 -0.70
N LYS A 51 -4.02 6.60 0.37
CA LYS A 51 -5.23 6.10 1.04
C LYS A 51 -6.39 5.89 0.06
N THR A 52 -6.59 6.78 -0.90
CA THR A 52 -7.68 6.70 -1.90
C THR A 52 -7.59 5.48 -2.82
N HIS A 53 -6.40 4.90 -2.97
CA HIS A 53 -6.15 3.70 -3.76
C HIS A 53 -6.17 2.44 -2.90
N LEU A 54 -5.60 2.49 -1.69
CA LEU A 54 -5.54 1.34 -0.78
C LEU A 54 -6.94 0.88 -0.35
N VAL A 55 -7.87 1.80 -0.10
CA VAL A 55 -9.25 1.44 0.32
C VAL A 55 -10.03 0.67 -0.75
N LYS A 56 -9.56 0.67 -2.00
CA LYS A 56 -10.14 -0.13 -3.09
C LYS A 56 -9.65 -1.57 -3.07
N LEU A 57 -8.59 -1.87 -2.31
CA LEU A 57 -7.89 -3.15 -2.29
C LEU A 57 -7.94 -3.83 -0.91
N PHE A 58 -8.26 -3.09 0.15
CA PHE A 58 -8.27 -3.56 1.54
C PHE A 58 -9.47 -2.94 2.27
N SER A 59 -10.22 -3.73 3.06
CA SER A 59 -11.30 -3.20 3.89
C SER A 59 -10.78 -2.42 5.11
N LYS A 60 -9.56 -2.72 5.58
CA LYS A 60 -8.91 -1.98 6.67
C LYS A 60 -7.62 -1.33 6.20
N VAL A 61 -7.58 0.00 6.27
CA VAL A 61 -6.40 0.84 5.96
C VAL A 61 -6.18 1.82 7.11
N ASN A 62 -5.19 1.55 7.95
CA ASN A 62 -4.85 2.36 9.12
C ASN A 62 -3.55 3.11 8.91
N VAL A 63 -3.40 4.26 9.56
CA VAL A 63 -2.12 4.97 9.69
C VAL A 63 -1.53 4.58 11.04
N VAL A 64 -0.31 4.02 11.03
CA VAL A 64 0.32 3.50 12.25
C VAL A 64 1.52 4.33 12.72
N ALA A 65 2.08 5.15 11.82
CA ALA A 65 3.12 6.12 12.14
C ALA A 65 3.15 7.22 11.06
N GLY A 66 3.79 8.34 11.33
CA GLY A 66 4.05 9.37 10.35
C GLY A 66 4.63 10.65 10.95
N ASP A 67 5.13 11.51 10.06
CA ASP A 67 5.64 12.85 10.33
C ASP A 67 5.20 13.81 9.22
N ASP A 68 5.75 15.03 9.18
CA ASP A 68 5.36 16.04 8.18
C ASP A 68 5.61 15.61 6.72
N LYS A 69 6.56 14.69 6.50
CA LYS A 69 6.96 14.22 5.17
C LYS A 69 6.41 12.84 4.84
N PHE A 70 6.41 11.92 5.78
CA PHE A 70 6.13 10.50 5.59
C PHE A 70 4.89 10.03 6.35
N ILE A 71 4.26 9.00 5.82
CA ILE A 71 3.14 8.31 6.45
C ILE A 71 3.33 6.80 6.29
N VAL A 72 3.03 6.05 7.35
CA VAL A 72 3.08 4.58 7.36
C VAL A 72 1.66 4.03 7.41
N TYR A 73 1.28 3.31 6.36
CA TYR A 73 0.01 2.60 6.28
C TYR A 73 0.16 1.15 6.71
N ALA A 74 -0.85 0.63 7.39
CA ALA A 74 -1.06 -0.78 7.68
C ALA A 74 -2.41 -1.20 7.07
N CYS A 75 -2.35 -2.08 6.07
CA CYS A 75 -3.50 -2.55 5.30
C CYS A 75 -3.73 -4.03 5.56
N SER A 76 -4.95 -4.40 5.91
CA SER A 76 -5.34 -5.78 6.24
C SER A 76 -6.69 -6.09 5.62
N GLU A 77 -7.08 -7.37 5.63
CA GLU A 77 -8.33 -7.85 5.03
C GLU A 77 -8.40 -7.48 3.53
N PRO A 78 -7.50 -8.07 2.69
CA PRO A 78 -7.49 -7.81 1.26
C PRO A 78 -8.83 -8.16 0.62
N LEU A 79 -9.36 -7.23 -0.17
CA LEU A 79 -10.60 -7.40 -0.92
C LEU A 79 -10.32 -8.35 -2.09
N ARG A 80 -10.87 -9.56 -2.00
CA ARG A 80 -10.81 -10.51 -3.11
C ARG A 80 -11.95 -10.20 -4.07
N VAL A 81 -11.60 -9.92 -5.33
CA VAL A 81 -12.58 -9.93 -6.41
C VAL A 81 -12.98 -11.40 -6.59
N ALA A 82 -14.29 -11.67 -6.51
CA ALA A 82 -14.87 -12.99 -6.72
C ALA A 82 -14.69 -13.44 -8.19
#